data_AF-A0A136N2U9-F1
#
_entry.id   AF-A0A136N2U9-F1
#
_cell.length_a   1.000
_cell.length_b   1.000
_cell.length_c   1.000
_cell.angle_alpha   90.00
_cell.angle_beta   90.00
_cell.angle_gamma   90.00
#
_symmetry.space_group_name_H-M   'P 1'
#
loop_
_entity.id
_entity.type
_entity.pdbx_description
1 polymer ?
#
loop_
_entity_poly.entity_id
_entity_poly.type
_entity_poly.pdbx_seq_one_letter_code
_entity_poly.pdbx_strand_id
1 'polypeptide(L)'
;MTFRTELNLNPSPFNISHQHSILMLGSCFTSHIGDRLQKYKFNCISNPFGTIFHPVAIAKTIAYILEGRPIDPSDLILSQGLMVHPDFHSSLAGTSVVISQEKMNTAIDHTHQLVRQLDYLFITLGTSIGYRSLKNGKIVANCHKIPASAFTKETTSIETIVNELQKVFSHLHNVNQTIKIILTVSPVRHIKDGLIANSRSKAQLILACEQLCQTLPFVSYFPAYEWLMDDLRDYRFFEADLIHPNTQAVDYVWQKFSDHYFDNTTHEINRRIEKINKSLEHRPFNPDSKEHHTFVNNTEKEIQLLSKEYPWMKF
;
A
#
# COMPACT_ATOMS: atom_id res chain seq x y z
N MET A 1 -13.82 21.43 -26.13
CA MET A 1 -12.35 21.22 -26.08
C MET A 1 -12.08 20.12 -25.09
N THR A 2 -11.23 19.16 -25.45
CA THR A 2 -10.79 18.10 -24.54
C THR A 2 -9.63 18.65 -23.69
N PHE A 3 -9.78 18.69 -22.37
CA PHE A 3 -8.81 19.30 -21.45
C PHE A 3 -7.85 18.30 -20.81
N ARG A 4 -7.95 17.02 -21.18
CA ARG A 4 -7.21 15.90 -20.54
C ARG A 4 -6.77 14.87 -21.56
N THR A 5 -5.65 14.21 -21.28
CA THR A 5 -5.21 13.02 -22.02
C THR A 5 -5.58 11.81 -21.18
N GLU A 6 -6.82 11.35 -21.33
CA GLU A 6 -7.35 10.28 -20.48
C GLU A 6 -6.66 8.95 -20.80
N LEU A 7 -6.03 8.37 -19.77
CA LEU A 7 -5.54 7.01 -19.82
C LEU A 7 -6.70 6.06 -19.52
N ASN A 8 -7.07 5.27 -20.53
CA ASN A 8 -8.09 4.23 -20.42
C ASN A 8 -7.42 2.87 -20.30
N LEU A 9 -7.82 2.11 -19.28
CA LEU A 9 -7.42 0.72 -19.13
C LEU A 9 -8.47 -0.18 -19.74
N ASN A 10 -8.00 -1.28 -20.32
CA ASN A 10 -8.89 -2.42 -20.54
C ASN A 10 -9.44 -2.91 -19.20
N PRO A 11 -10.66 -3.46 -19.15
CA PRO A 11 -11.18 -4.08 -17.94
C PRO A 11 -10.18 -5.09 -17.38
N SER A 12 -9.98 -5.08 -16.07
CA SER A 12 -9.13 -6.08 -15.41
C SER A 12 -9.70 -7.48 -15.66
N PRO A 13 -8.85 -8.50 -15.94
CA PRO A 13 -9.31 -9.89 -15.93
C PRO A 13 -9.65 -10.39 -14.51
N PHE A 14 -9.37 -9.58 -13.48
CA PHE A 14 -9.59 -9.87 -12.07
C PHE A 14 -10.63 -8.93 -11.48
N ASN A 15 -11.56 -9.47 -10.70
CA ASN A 15 -12.54 -8.69 -9.95
C ASN A 15 -12.23 -8.74 -8.45
N ILE A 16 -12.19 -7.58 -7.82
CA ILE A 16 -12.04 -7.42 -6.38
C ILE A 16 -13.42 -7.18 -5.78
N SER A 17 -13.69 -7.86 -4.68
CA SER A 17 -14.93 -7.77 -3.92
C SER A 17 -14.62 -7.83 -2.43
N HIS A 18 -15.60 -7.52 -1.60
CA HIS A 18 -15.46 -7.50 -0.15
C HIS A 18 -15.13 -8.87 0.48
N GLN A 19 -15.29 -9.98 -0.26
CA GLN A 19 -14.91 -11.32 0.20
C GLN A 19 -13.41 -11.59 0.09
N HIS A 20 -12.71 -10.83 -0.75
CA HIS A 20 -11.31 -11.07 -1.00
C HIS A 20 -10.44 -10.49 0.11
N SER A 21 -9.40 -11.23 0.46
CA SER A 21 -8.36 -10.82 1.40
C SER A 21 -7.24 -10.08 0.67
N ILE A 22 -6.98 -8.84 1.09
CA ILE A 22 -6.07 -7.91 0.40
C ILE A 22 -4.93 -7.52 1.35
N LEU A 23 -3.70 -7.72 0.92
CA LEU A 23 -2.51 -7.14 1.55
C LEU A 23 -1.96 -6.04 0.66
N MET A 24 -1.70 -4.86 1.23
CA MET A 24 -1.03 -3.79 0.51
C MET A 24 0.28 -3.40 1.19
N LEU A 25 1.35 -3.34 0.40
CA LEU A 25 2.70 -2.95 0.82
C LEU A 25 3.20 -1.79 -0.04
N GLY A 26 4.10 -0.98 0.50
CA GLY A 26 4.88 -0.03 -0.30
C GLY A 26 4.93 1.39 0.25
N SER A 27 4.94 2.36 -0.67
CA SER A 27 5.02 3.79 -0.35
C SER A 27 3.84 4.31 0.49
N CYS A 28 3.89 5.56 0.92
CA CYS A 28 2.76 6.25 1.56
C CYS A 28 1.48 6.27 0.70
N PHE A 29 1.60 6.23 -0.63
CA PHE A 29 0.44 6.16 -1.51
C PHE A 29 -0.40 4.89 -1.32
N THR A 30 0.22 3.80 -0.85
CA THR A 30 -0.50 2.57 -0.48
C THR A 30 -1.55 2.85 0.59
N SER A 31 -1.23 3.66 1.60
CA SER A 31 -2.17 3.98 2.69
C SER A 31 -3.40 4.71 2.17
N HIS A 32 -3.25 5.63 1.20
CA HIS A 32 -4.40 6.31 0.63
C HIS A 32 -5.45 5.40 -0.03
N ILE A 33 -5.03 4.33 -0.69
CA ILE A 33 -5.95 3.35 -1.30
C ILE A 33 -6.40 2.31 -0.27
N GLY A 34 -5.51 1.86 0.61
CA GLY A 34 -5.82 0.92 1.68
C GLY A 34 -6.87 1.48 2.66
N ASP A 35 -6.75 2.75 3.06
CA ASP A 35 -7.69 3.42 3.96
C ASP A 35 -9.08 3.52 3.32
N ARG A 36 -9.15 3.68 1.98
CA ARG A 36 -10.42 3.67 1.25
C ARG A 36 -11.03 2.28 1.21
N LEU A 37 -10.25 1.26 0.88
CA LEU A 37 -10.71 -0.13 0.94
C LEU A 37 -11.27 -0.46 2.33
N GLN A 38 -10.56 -0.09 3.40
CA GLN A 38 -11.03 -0.27 4.77
C GLN A 38 -12.28 0.57 5.10
N LYS A 39 -12.35 1.83 4.66
CA LYS A 39 -13.54 2.70 4.79
C LYS A 39 -14.77 2.10 4.10
N TYR A 40 -14.56 1.40 2.98
CA TYR A 40 -15.58 0.63 2.27
C TYR A 40 -15.68 -0.82 2.75
N LYS A 41 -15.15 -1.15 3.94
CA LYS A 41 -15.31 -2.44 4.62
C LYS A 41 -14.76 -3.66 3.86
N PHE A 42 -13.81 -3.46 2.95
CA PHE A 42 -13.03 -4.56 2.38
C PHE A 42 -12.09 -5.15 3.43
N ASN A 43 -11.82 -6.46 3.33
CA ASN A 43 -10.80 -7.12 4.13
C ASN A 43 -9.40 -6.76 3.62
N CYS A 44 -8.89 -5.61 4.07
CA CYS A 44 -7.63 -5.04 3.60
C CYS A 44 -6.69 -4.74 4.77
N ILE A 45 -5.45 -5.22 4.66
CA ILE A 45 -4.33 -4.87 5.56
C ILE A 45 -3.40 -3.93 4.81
N SER A 46 -3.27 -2.69 5.29
CA SER A 46 -2.47 -1.65 4.66
C SER A 46 -1.18 -1.40 5.42
N ASN A 47 -0.02 -1.62 4.77
CA ASN A 47 1.32 -1.35 5.29
C ASN A 47 1.55 -1.82 6.74
N PRO A 48 1.36 -3.11 7.08
CA PRO A 48 1.54 -3.60 8.46
C PRO A 48 2.98 -3.44 8.96
N PHE A 49 3.95 -3.26 8.06
CA PHE A 49 5.37 -3.01 8.35
C PHE A 49 5.77 -1.53 8.23
N GLY A 50 4.79 -0.64 8.11
CA GLY A 50 4.97 0.77 7.76
C GLY A 50 5.37 0.97 6.29
N THR A 51 5.69 2.22 5.93
CA THR A 51 6.01 2.57 4.54
C THR A 51 7.40 2.07 4.15
N ILE A 52 7.48 1.35 3.03
CA ILE A 52 8.72 0.82 2.48
C ILE A 52 8.74 1.11 0.98
N PHE A 53 9.73 1.87 0.53
CA PHE A 53 9.72 2.41 -0.84
C PHE A 53 10.53 1.56 -1.83
N HIS A 54 11.59 0.90 -1.34
CA HIS A 54 12.61 0.30 -2.17
C HIS A 54 12.27 -1.17 -2.49
N PRO A 55 12.31 -1.63 -3.76
CA PRO A 55 11.91 -2.98 -4.15
C PRO A 55 12.63 -4.10 -3.39
N VAL A 56 13.95 -3.98 -3.21
CA VAL A 56 14.75 -4.97 -2.45
C VAL A 56 14.33 -5.05 -0.98
N ALA A 57 13.94 -3.92 -0.38
CA ALA A 57 13.45 -3.92 1.00
C ALA A 57 12.05 -4.56 1.09
N ILE A 58 11.17 -4.29 0.12
CA ILE A 58 9.86 -4.95 0.02
C ILE A 58 10.04 -6.46 -0.17
N ALA A 59 10.98 -6.89 -1.01
CA ALA A 59 11.28 -8.32 -1.19
C ALA A 59 11.69 -8.99 0.12
N LYS A 60 12.55 -8.34 0.91
CA LYS A 60 12.88 -8.82 2.26
C LYS A 60 11.68 -8.90 3.18
N THR A 61 10.80 -7.90 3.18
CA THR A 61 9.56 -7.93 3.98
C THR A 61 8.69 -9.14 3.59
N ILE A 62 8.54 -9.41 2.30
CA ILE A 62 7.81 -10.60 1.82
C ILE A 62 8.50 -11.89 2.27
N ALA A 63 9.84 -11.94 2.24
CA ALA A 63 10.58 -13.08 2.77
C ALA A 63 10.33 -13.30 4.27
N TYR A 64 10.37 -12.24 5.10
CA TYR A 64 10.01 -12.33 6.53
C TYR A 64 8.58 -12.88 6.73
N ILE A 65 7.61 -12.40 5.94
CA ILE A 65 6.23 -12.90 5.96
C ILE A 65 6.19 -14.38 5.61
N LEU A 66 6.90 -14.83 4.56
CA LEU A 66 6.87 -16.22 4.12
C LEU A 66 7.57 -17.16 5.11
N GLU A 67 8.67 -16.71 5.71
CA GLU A 67 9.42 -17.49 6.69
C GLU A 67 8.71 -17.59 8.05
N GLY A 68 7.95 -16.56 8.45
CA GLY A 68 7.23 -16.56 9.72
C GLY A 68 8.15 -16.67 10.94
N ARG A 69 9.40 -16.23 10.81
CA ARG A 69 10.42 -16.35 11.87
C ARG A 69 10.46 -15.11 12.75
N PRO A 70 10.65 -15.28 14.07
CA PRO A 70 10.80 -14.15 14.96
C PRO A 70 12.10 -13.39 14.68
N ILE A 71 12.07 -12.08 14.89
CA ILE A 71 13.23 -11.20 14.77
C ILE A 71 14.28 -11.54 15.83
N ASP A 72 15.53 -11.67 15.40
CA ASP A 72 16.67 -11.85 16.30
C ASP A 72 16.91 -10.53 17.07
N PRO A 73 16.96 -10.56 18.43
CA PRO A 73 17.24 -9.36 19.23
C PRO A 73 18.54 -8.66 18.83
N SER A 74 19.53 -9.39 18.33
CA SER A 74 20.84 -8.87 17.92
C SER A 74 20.82 -8.07 16.62
N ASP A 75 19.75 -8.19 15.82
CA ASP A 75 19.54 -7.38 14.62
C ASP A 75 18.98 -5.99 14.94
N LEU A 76 18.54 -5.74 16.18
CA LEU A 76 18.06 -4.43 16.61
C LEU A 76 19.22 -3.48 16.96
N ILE A 77 19.05 -2.23 16.55
CA ILE A 77 20.04 -1.16 16.72
C ILE A 77 19.39 -0.05 17.53
N LEU A 78 20.13 0.53 18.48
CA LEU A 78 19.69 1.74 19.18
C LEU A 78 19.89 2.97 18.28
N SER A 79 18.81 3.70 18.00
CA SER A 79 18.89 5.01 17.35
C SER A 79 17.90 5.99 17.99
N GLN A 80 18.40 7.15 18.39
CA GLN A 80 17.61 8.21 19.03
C GLN A 80 16.72 7.74 20.19
N GLY A 81 17.22 6.81 21.02
CA GLY A 81 16.47 6.28 22.17
C GLY A 81 15.44 5.20 21.82
N LEU A 82 15.37 4.75 20.56
CA LEU A 82 14.50 3.67 20.12
C LEU A 82 15.32 2.49 19.60
N MET A 83 14.83 1.28 19.83
CA MET A 83 15.33 0.06 19.21
C MET A 83 14.67 -0.11 17.84
N VAL A 84 15.48 -0.11 16.80
CA VAL A 84 15.06 -0.12 15.40
C VAL A 84 15.65 -1.31 14.67
N HIS A 85 14.97 -1.77 13.61
CA HIS A 85 15.48 -2.80 12.71
C HIS A 85 15.71 -2.20 11.31
N PRO A 86 16.88 -2.40 10.67
CA PRO A 86 17.20 -1.79 9.38
C PRO A 86 16.22 -2.10 8.25
N ASP A 87 15.58 -3.28 8.30
CA ASP A 87 14.65 -3.74 7.26
C ASP A 87 13.18 -3.37 7.53
N PHE A 88 12.87 -2.68 8.64
CA PHE A 88 11.51 -2.25 8.98
C PHE A 88 11.38 -0.73 9.15
N HIS A 89 10.16 -0.22 8.99
CA HIS A 89 9.86 1.19 9.22
C HIS A 89 9.94 1.54 10.72
N SER A 90 10.22 2.81 11.03
CA SER A 90 10.35 3.29 12.42
C SER A 90 9.06 3.22 13.23
N SER A 91 7.90 3.01 12.60
CA SER A 91 6.63 2.77 13.30
C SER A 91 6.64 1.48 14.14
N LEU A 92 7.48 0.51 13.76
CA LEU A 92 7.68 -0.72 14.51
C LEU A 92 8.77 -0.60 15.60
N ALA A 93 9.38 0.57 15.75
CA ALA A 93 10.35 0.82 16.81
C ALA A 93 9.68 0.94 18.19
N GLY A 94 10.43 0.60 19.22
CA GLY A 94 10.04 0.68 20.62
C GLY A 94 11.16 1.21 21.49
N THR A 95 10.85 1.57 22.73
CA THR A 95 11.83 2.08 23.72
C THR A 95 12.73 0.99 24.29
N SER A 96 12.45 -0.28 23.99
CA SER A 96 13.25 -1.43 24.38
C SER A 96 13.29 -2.49 23.27
N VAL A 97 14.23 -3.42 23.40
CA VAL A 97 14.37 -4.60 22.52
C VAL A 97 13.06 -5.39 22.51
N VAL A 98 12.54 -5.69 23.70
CA VAL A 98 11.31 -6.48 23.89
C VAL A 98 10.13 -5.84 23.18
N ILE A 99 9.88 -4.55 23.39
CA ILE A 99 8.74 -3.84 22.77
C ILE A 99 8.86 -3.83 21.24
N SER A 100 10.08 -3.64 20.71
CA SER A 100 10.30 -3.58 19.26
C SER A 100 10.12 -4.96 18.62
N GLN A 101 10.67 -6.00 19.25
CA GLN A 101 10.47 -7.38 18.79
C GLN A 101 9.00 -7.77 18.83
N GLU A 102 8.27 -7.44 19.90
CA GLU A 102 6.85 -7.76 20.02
C GLU A 102 6.05 -7.14 18.87
N LYS A 103 6.26 -5.85 18.57
CA LYS A 103 5.62 -5.18 17.44
C LYS A 103 5.94 -5.83 16.10
N MET A 104 7.21 -6.11 15.84
CA MET A 104 7.66 -6.70 14.57
C MET A 104 7.13 -8.13 14.41
N ASN A 105 7.27 -8.96 15.44
CA ASN A 105 6.82 -10.35 15.42
C ASN A 105 5.30 -10.43 15.31
N THR A 106 4.56 -9.56 16.00
CA THR A 106 3.09 -9.48 15.85
C THR A 106 2.70 -9.19 14.40
N ALA A 107 3.38 -8.24 13.74
CA ALA A 107 3.13 -7.93 12.34
C ALA A 107 3.50 -9.10 11.40
N ILE A 108 4.63 -9.78 11.65
CA ILE A 108 5.07 -10.97 10.91
C ILE A 108 4.05 -12.10 11.07
N ASP A 109 3.75 -12.49 12.30
CA ASP A 109 2.89 -13.63 12.62
C ASP A 109 1.48 -13.42 12.06
N HIS A 110 0.91 -12.24 12.27
CA HIS A 110 -0.41 -11.90 11.74
C HIS A 110 -0.45 -12.01 10.21
N THR A 111 0.55 -11.47 9.52
CA THR A 111 0.58 -11.48 8.05
C THR A 111 0.93 -12.87 7.51
N HIS A 112 1.81 -13.61 8.18
CA HIS A 112 2.20 -14.98 7.84
C HIS A 112 1.00 -15.93 7.86
N GLN A 113 0.16 -15.84 8.90
CA GLN A 113 -1.05 -16.67 9.02
C GLN A 113 -2.03 -16.47 7.86
N LEU A 114 -2.09 -15.25 7.32
CA LEU A 114 -3.00 -14.90 6.24
C LEU A 114 -2.45 -15.23 4.86
N VAL A 115 -1.14 -15.46 4.71
CA VAL A 115 -0.47 -15.53 3.40
C VAL A 115 -1.07 -16.58 2.46
N ARG A 116 -1.54 -17.71 3.02
CA ARG A 116 -2.18 -18.82 2.27
C ARG A 116 -3.61 -18.50 1.81
N GLN A 117 -4.23 -17.48 2.38
CA GLN A 117 -5.60 -17.06 2.13
C GLN A 117 -5.67 -15.69 1.45
N LEU A 118 -4.52 -15.06 1.17
CA LEU A 118 -4.49 -13.80 0.43
C LEU A 118 -4.93 -14.02 -1.01
N ASP A 119 -5.91 -13.25 -1.45
CA ASP A 119 -6.33 -13.24 -2.85
C ASP A 119 -5.49 -12.23 -3.63
N TYR A 120 -5.21 -11.08 -3.03
CA TYR A 120 -4.52 -9.97 -3.67
C TYR A 120 -3.37 -9.42 -2.83
N LEU A 121 -2.21 -9.25 -3.47
CA LEU A 121 -1.08 -8.50 -2.95
C LEU A 121 -0.81 -7.28 -3.83
N PHE A 122 -1.04 -6.08 -3.29
CA PHE A 122 -0.67 -4.82 -3.93
C PHE A 122 0.69 -4.34 -3.46
N ILE A 123 1.55 -3.93 -4.39
CA ILE A 123 2.88 -3.40 -4.09
C ILE A 123 3.08 -2.06 -4.80
N THR A 124 3.17 -0.99 -4.02
CA THR A 124 3.44 0.37 -4.53
C THR A 124 4.92 0.72 -4.39
N LEU A 125 5.67 0.61 -5.48
CA LEU A 125 7.11 0.90 -5.52
C LEU A 125 7.37 2.42 -5.48
N GLY A 126 8.27 2.86 -4.61
CA GLY A 126 8.58 4.28 -4.42
C GLY A 126 9.82 4.73 -5.19
N THR A 127 10.96 4.08 -4.98
CA THR A 127 12.25 4.49 -5.56
C THR A 127 13.19 3.30 -5.77
N SER A 128 14.00 3.33 -6.83
CA SER A 128 15.15 2.42 -7.04
C SER A 128 16.44 2.89 -6.34
N ILE A 129 16.43 4.08 -5.73
CA ILE A 129 17.58 4.63 -5.00
C ILE A 129 17.52 4.13 -3.55
N GLY A 130 18.54 3.38 -3.15
CA GLY A 130 18.65 2.77 -1.83
C GLY A 130 19.91 3.19 -1.09
N TYR A 131 19.99 2.76 0.18
CA TYR A 131 21.15 2.93 1.03
C TYR A 131 21.65 1.55 1.45
N ARG A 132 22.89 1.23 1.09
CA ARG A 132 23.56 -0.01 1.46
C ARG A 132 24.35 0.20 2.74
N SER A 133 24.08 -0.59 3.76
CA SER A 133 24.83 -0.56 5.02
C SER A 133 26.26 -1.05 4.79
N LEU A 134 27.25 -0.26 5.24
CA LEU A 134 28.67 -0.66 5.19
C LEU A 134 28.98 -1.82 6.14
N LYS A 135 28.15 -2.04 7.17
CA LYS A 135 28.36 -3.10 8.17
C LYS A 135 28.16 -4.50 7.60
N ASN A 136 27.14 -4.68 6.76
CA ASN A 136 26.73 -6.01 6.27
C ASN A 136 26.52 -6.06 4.75
N GLY A 137 26.76 -4.96 4.04
CA GLY A 137 26.61 -4.88 2.59
C GLY A 137 25.17 -5.00 2.10
N LYS A 138 24.15 -4.88 2.96
CA LYS A 138 22.74 -5.04 2.56
C LYS A 138 22.06 -3.68 2.38
N ILE A 139 21.15 -3.58 1.41
CA ILE A 139 20.22 -2.44 1.29
C ILE A 139 19.27 -2.44 2.48
N VAL A 140 19.12 -1.30 3.14
CA VAL A 140 18.21 -1.13 4.29
C VAL A 140 16.88 -0.50 3.84
N ALA A 141 15.79 -0.82 4.53
CA ALA A 141 14.49 -0.19 4.31
C ALA A 141 14.49 1.25 4.85
N ASN A 142 15.17 1.46 5.98
CA ASN A 142 15.24 2.75 6.66
C ASN A 142 16.61 2.94 7.31
N CYS A 143 17.21 4.12 7.15
CA CYS A 143 18.50 4.46 7.78
C CYS A 143 18.35 4.83 9.26
N HIS A 144 17.12 5.01 9.76
CA HIS A 144 16.78 5.31 11.16
C HIS A 144 17.58 6.47 11.76
N LYS A 145 17.89 7.49 10.97
CA LYS A 145 18.71 8.65 11.37
C LYS A 145 20.12 8.29 11.88
N ILE A 146 20.61 7.09 11.57
CA ILE A 146 22.02 6.71 11.73
C ILE A 146 22.86 7.59 10.79
N PRO A 147 24.09 7.99 11.18
CA PRO A 147 24.93 8.86 10.34
C PRO A 147 25.08 8.35 8.91
N ALA A 148 25.00 9.27 7.95
CA ALA A 148 25.07 8.93 6.52
C ALA A 148 26.39 8.23 6.13
N SER A 149 27.48 8.44 6.88
CA SER A 149 28.76 7.76 6.70
C SER A 149 28.71 6.24 6.93
N ALA A 150 27.66 5.72 7.57
CA ALA A 150 27.44 4.28 7.74
C ALA A 150 26.86 3.60 6.49
N PHE A 151 26.53 4.37 5.45
CA PHE A 151 25.84 3.87 4.26
C PHE A 151 26.50 4.35 2.97
N THR A 152 26.38 3.53 1.93
CA THR A 152 26.62 3.94 0.54
C THR A 152 25.27 4.10 -0.16
N LYS A 153 25.03 5.28 -0.73
CA LYS A 153 23.85 5.52 -1.57
C LYS A 153 24.10 4.94 -2.96
N GLU A 154 23.14 4.19 -3.48
CA GLU A 154 23.25 3.54 -4.79
C GLU A 154 21.89 3.50 -5.50
N THR A 155 21.93 3.38 -6.82
CA THR A 155 20.74 3.11 -7.63
C THR A 155 20.73 1.64 -7.99
N THR A 156 19.68 0.93 -7.59
CA THR A 156 19.52 -0.49 -7.89
C THR A 156 19.17 -0.67 -9.37
N SER A 157 19.82 -1.62 -10.04
CA SER A 157 19.56 -1.92 -11.44
C SER A 157 18.20 -2.59 -11.62
N ILE A 158 17.65 -2.50 -12.84
CA ILE A 158 16.39 -3.18 -13.21
C ILE A 158 16.53 -4.69 -12.98
N GLU A 159 17.64 -5.28 -13.42
CA GLU A 159 17.94 -6.71 -13.25
C GLU A 159 17.90 -7.14 -11.77
N THR A 160 18.55 -6.38 -10.88
CA THR A 160 18.51 -6.69 -9.44
C THR A 160 17.09 -6.55 -8.88
N ILE A 161 16.33 -5.53 -9.27
CA ILE A 161 14.94 -5.36 -8.83
C ILE A 161 14.08 -6.56 -9.26
N VAL A 162 14.17 -6.94 -10.54
CA VAL A 162 13.40 -8.05 -11.11
C VAL A 162 13.78 -9.37 -10.43
N ASN A 163 15.08 -9.67 -10.30
CA ASN A 163 15.55 -10.91 -9.67
C ASN A 163 15.07 -11.05 -8.22
N GLU A 164 15.19 -10.01 -7.41
CA GLU A 164 14.79 -10.04 -6.00
C GLU A 164 13.26 -10.19 -5.84
N LEU A 165 12.47 -9.44 -6.61
CA LEU A 165 11.01 -9.55 -6.58
C LEU A 165 10.51 -10.87 -7.15
N GLN A 166 11.03 -11.31 -8.29
CA GLN A 166 10.65 -12.57 -8.93
C GLN A 166 10.88 -13.77 -8.02
N LYS A 167 12.01 -13.79 -7.29
CA LYS A 167 12.33 -14.84 -6.32
C LYS A 167 11.23 -14.96 -5.26
N VAL A 168 10.86 -13.84 -4.62
CA VAL A 168 9.86 -13.87 -3.54
C VAL A 168 8.43 -14.05 -4.05
N PHE A 169 8.10 -13.53 -5.23
CA PHE A 169 6.80 -13.74 -5.86
C PHE A 169 6.59 -15.19 -6.27
N SER A 170 7.63 -15.83 -6.82
CA SER A 170 7.57 -17.26 -7.16
C SER A 170 7.43 -18.12 -5.90
N HIS A 171 8.15 -17.78 -4.82
CA HIS A 171 8.01 -18.49 -3.54
C HIS A 171 6.60 -18.30 -2.93
N LEU A 172 6.09 -17.06 -2.96
CA LEU A 172 4.73 -16.74 -2.51
C LEU A 172 3.68 -17.49 -3.31
N HIS A 173 3.81 -17.55 -4.64
CA HIS A 173 2.89 -18.28 -5.49
C HIS A 173 2.95 -19.80 -5.25
N ASN A 174 4.13 -20.35 -4.94
CA ASN A 174 4.27 -21.75 -4.53
C ASN A 174 3.50 -22.06 -3.24
N VAL A 175 3.46 -21.11 -2.29
CA VAL A 175 2.69 -21.23 -1.04
C VAL A 175 1.20 -20.99 -1.26
N ASN A 176 0.84 -20.11 -2.18
CA ASN A 176 -0.53 -19.72 -2.51
C ASN A 176 -0.70 -19.58 -4.03
N GLN A 177 -1.21 -20.63 -4.66
CA GLN A 177 -1.34 -20.73 -6.13
C GLN A 177 -2.43 -19.82 -6.72
N THR A 178 -3.33 -19.29 -5.89
CA THR A 178 -4.43 -18.44 -6.36
C THR A 178 -4.12 -16.95 -6.28
N ILE A 179 -3.05 -16.56 -5.55
CA ILE A 179 -2.71 -15.17 -5.32
C ILE A 179 -2.49 -14.39 -6.61
N LYS A 180 -3.00 -13.17 -6.64
CA LYS A 180 -2.74 -12.17 -7.68
C LYS A 180 -1.88 -11.05 -7.10
N ILE A 181 -0.83 -10.69 -7.82
CA ILE A 181 0.07 -9.60 -7.42
C ILE A 181 -0.16 -8.43 -8.36
N ILE A 182 -0.43 -7.26 -7.78
CA ILE A 182 -0.60 -6.01 -8.52
C ILE A 182 0.53 -5.07 -8.16
N LEU A 183 1.36 -4.77 -9.14
CA LEU A 183 2.42 -3.79 -9.03
C LEU A 183 1.87 -2.42 -9.41
N THR A 184 2.34 -1.38 -8.72
CA THR A 184 2.11 0.00 -9.12
C THR A 184 3.31 0.85 -8.74
N VAL A 185 3.57 1.91 -9.49
CA VAL A 185 4.60 2.88 -9.14
C VAL A 185 3.95 4.05 -8.40
N SER A 186 4.54 4.43 -7.28
CA SER A 186 4.04 5.54 -6.46
C SER A 186 4.03 6.82 -7.28
N PRO A 187 2.92 7.56 -7.32
CA PRO A 187 2.87 8.86 -7.99
C PRO A 187 3.58 9.96 -7.17
N VAL A 188 3.93 9.71 -5.91
CA VAL A 188 4.72 10.63 -5.08
C VAL A 188 6.15 10.73 -5.60
N ARG A 189 6.62 11.96 -5.79
CA ARG A 189 7.99 12.24 -6.28
C ARG A 189 9.00 12.16 -5.14
N HIS A 190 10.04 11.33 -5.30
CA HIS A 190 11.17 11.26 -4.38
C HIS A 190 12.25 12.28 -4.76
N ILE A 191 12.04 13.56 -4.43
CA ILE A 191 12.89 14.64 -4.92
C ILE A 191 14.14 14.92 -4.07
N LYS A 192 14.41 14.14 -3.01
CA LYS A 192 15.59 14.30 -2.16
C LYS A 192 16.90 14.28 -2.96
N ASP A 193 16.93 13.50 -4.04
CA ASP A 193 18.07 13.37 -4.95
C ASP A 193 17.90 14.19 -6.24
N GLY A 194 16.89 15.06 -6.31
CA GLY A 194 16.56 15.90 -7.45
C GLY A 194 15.59 15.24 -8.46
N LEU A 195 14.96 16.08 -9.27
CA LEU A 195 13.94 15.66 -10.24
C LEU A 195 14.48 14.70 -11.30
N ILE A 196 15.73 14.91 -11.76
CA ILE A 196 16.37 14.04 -12.75
C ILE A 196 16.57 12.63 -12.19
N ALA A 197 17.08 12.52 -10.95
CA ALA A 197 17.26 11.24 -10.29
C ALA A 197 15.92 10.53 -10.04
N ASN A 198 14.90 11.29 -9.61
CA ASN A 198 13.54 10.76 -9.46
C ASN A 198 13.00 10.20 -10.79
N SER A 199 13.09 10.93 -11.89
CA SER A 199 12.58 10.46 -13.19
C SER A 199 13.29 9.18 -13.65
N ARG A 200 14.61 9.10 -13.48
CA ARG A 200 15.37 7.87 -13.78
C ARG A 200 14.95 6.70 -12.88
N SER A 201 14.78 6.97 -11.59
CA SER A 201 14.32 5.99 -10.60
C SER A 201 12.93 5.43 -10.96
N LYS A 202 11.96 6.30 -11.26
CA LYS A 202 10.62 5.89 -11.67
C LYS A 202 10.64 5.09 -12.98
N ALA A 203 11.43 5.52 -13.97
CA ALA A 203 11.59 4.78 -15.23
C ALA A 203 12.12 3.36 -15.00
N GLN A 204 13.11 3.18 -14.11
CA GLN A 204 13.60 1.84 -13.75
C GLN A 204 12.52 0.97 -13.10
N LEU A 205 11.70 1.54 -12.20
CA LEU A 205 10.61 0.80 -11.55
C LEU A 205 9.54 0.39 -12.55
N ILE A 206 9.15 1.29 -13.47
CA ILE A 206 8.18 1.00 -14.53
C ILE A 206 8.69 -0.15 -15.41
N LEU A 207 9.95 -0.09 -15.86
CA LEU A 207 10.56 -1.15 -16.66
C LEU A 207 10.67 -2.49 -15.90
N ALA A 208 10.95 -2.46 -14.60
CA ALA A 208 10.97 -3.66 -13.78
C ALA A 208 9.56 -4.27 -13.62
N CYS A 209 8.54 -3.44 -13.41
CA CYS A 209 7.15 -3.89 -13.37
C CYS A 209 6.74 -4.56 -14.67
N GLU A 210 7.07 -3.96 -15.82
CA GLU A 210 6.80 -4.53 -17.15
C GLU A 210 7.43 -5.91 -17.32
N GLN A 211 8.73 -6.06 -17.00
CA GLN A 211 9.41 -7.36 -17.10
C GLN A 211 8.80 -8.42 -16.19
N LEU A 212 8.40 -8.06 -14.96
CA LEU A 212 7.73 -8.97 -14.04
C LEU A 212 6.35 -9.40 -14.55
N CYS A 213 5.56 -8.48 -15.11
CA CYS A 213 4.25 -8.79 -15.68
C CYS A 213 4.35 -9.70 -16.91
N GLN A 214 5.38 -9.52 -17.75
CA GLN A 214 5.63 -10.39 -18.90
C GLN A 214 6.07 -11.80 -18.51
N THR A 215 6.80 -11.93 -17.39
CA THR A 215 7.41 -13.20 -16.98
C THR A 215 6.51 -14.02 -16.04
N LEU A 216 5.65 -13.36 -15.25
CA LEU A 216 4.84 -14.01 -14.22
C LEU A 216 3.34 -13.79 -14.51
N PRO A 217 2.58 -14.84 -14.87
CA PRO A 217 1.19 -14.71 -15.32
C PRO A 217 0.20 -14.29 -14.21
N PHE A 218 0.62 -14.37 -12.95
CA PHE A 218 -0.15 -13.93 -11.78
C PHE A 218 0.22 -12.51 -11.32
N VAL A 219 1.06 -11.80 -12.07
CA VAL A 219 1.47 -10.41 -11.79
C VAL A 219 0.86 -9.48 -12.84
N SER A 220 0.35 -8.33 -12.40
CA SER A 220 -0.21 -7.28 -13.27
C SER A 220 0.21 -5.89 -12.80
N TYR A 221 -0.04 -4.87 -13.63
CA TYR A 221 0.33 -3.48 -13.35
C TYR A 221 -0.90 -2.56 -13.27
N PHE A 222 -0.94 -1.72 -12.23
CA PHE A 222 -1.93 -0.65 -12.05
C PHE A 222 -1.25 0.73 -12.22
N PRO A 223 -1.64 1.55 -13.21
CA PRO A 223 -0.91 2.74 -13.63
C PRO A 223 -1.27 4.01 -12.82
N ALA A 224 -1.17 3.94 -11.49
CA ALA A 224 -1.42 5.10 -10.63
C ALA A 224 -0.45 6.27 -10.90
N TYR A 225 0.81 5.96 -11.23
CA TYR A 225 1.83 6.95 -11.58
C TYR A 225 1.43 7.74 -12.82
N GLU A 226 1.05 7.05 -13.89
CA GLU A 226 0.70 7.63 -15.18
C GLU A 226 -0.60 8.44 -15.08
N TRP A 227 -1.61 8.00 -14.32
CA TRP A 227 -2.79 8.85 -14.13
C TRP A 227 -2.46 10.16 -13.41
N LEU A 228 -1.61 10.14 -12.37
CA LEU A 228 -1.26 11.39 -11.72
C LEU A 228 -0.39 12.27 -12.63
N MET A 229 0.61 11.67 -13.28
CA MET A 229 1.59 12.44 -14.06
C MET A 229 1.06 12.90 -15.41
N ASP A 230 0.19 12.12 -16.06
CA ASP A 230 -0.22 12.36 -17.44
C ASP A 230 -1.67 12.81 -17.62
N ASP A 231 -2.56 12.31 -16.78
CA ASP A 231 -3.96 12.71 -16.83
C ASP A 231 -4.24 13.91 -15.92
N LEU A 232 -3.63 13.93 -14.73
CA LEU A 232 -3.70 15.02 -13.74
C LEU A 232 -2.44 15.92 -13.75
N ARG A 233 -1.98 16.32 -14.95
CA ARG A 233 -0.73 17.10 -15.18
C ARG A 233 -0.58 18.45 -14.46
N ASP A 234 -1.59 18.93 -13.74
CA ASP A 234 -1.64 20.27 -13.16
C ASP A 234 -1.26 20.26 -11.65
N TYR A 235 -0.47 21.24 -11.20
CA TYR A 235 -0.07 21.38 -9.79
C TYR A 235 -1.25 21.50 -8.81
N ARG A 236 -2.45 21.87 -9.29
CA ARG A 236 -3.68 21.88 -8.48
C ARG A 236 -4.04 20.53 -7.86
N PHE A 237 -3.44 19.44 -8.35
CA PHE A 237 -3.65 18.07 -7.88
C PHE A 237 -2.61 17.62 -6.84
N PHE A 238 -1.71 18.53 -6.45
CA PHE A 238 -0.70 18.29 -5.43
C PHE A 238 -1.01 19.10 -4.18
N GLU A 239 -0.51 18.62 -3.04
CA GLU A 239 -0.48 19.35 -1.78
C GLU A 239 0.47 20.55 -1.87
N ALA A 240 0.48 21.38 -0.82
CA ALA A 240 1.31 22.59 -0.77
C ALA A 240 2.81 22.33 -0.93
N ASP A 241 3.28 21.09 -0.71
CA ASP A 241 4.66 20.68 -0.94
C ASP A 241 4.99 20.37 -2.40
N LEU A 242 3.98 20.39 -3.29
CA LEU A 242 4.08 20.12 -4.73
C LEU A 242 4.59 18.71 -5.07
N ILE A 243 4.56 17.79 -4.11
CA ILE A 243 5.13 16.44 -4.20
C ILE A 243 4.05 15.37 -3.98
N HIS A 244 3.23 15.55 -2.94
CA HIS A 244 2.19 14.58 -2.59
C HIS A 244 0.89 14.91 -3.34
N PRO A 245 0.15 13.91 -3.83
CA PRO A 245 -1.18 14.13 -4.38
C PRO A 245 -2.12 14.62 -3.30
N ASN A 246 -2.99 15.56 -3.63
CA ASN A 246 -4.05 16.01 -2.72
C ASN A 246 -5.29 15.10 -2.77
N THR A 247 -6.25 15.37 -1.89
CA THR A 247 -7.48 14.58 -1.78
C THR A 247 -8.20 14.39 -3.12
N GLN A 248 -8.31 15.44 -3.95
CA GLN A 248 -8.96 15.35 -5.26
C GLN A 248 -8.23 14.38 -6.19
N ALA A 249 -6.90 14.40 -6.19
CA ALA A 249 -6.10 13.48 -6.99
C ALA A 249 -6.19 12.04 -6.51
N VAL A 250 -6.19 11.84 -5.18
CA VAL A 250 -6.40 10.52 -4.59
C VAL A 250 -7.83 10.00 -4.89
N ASP A 251 -8.84 10.86 -4.85
CA ASP A 251 -10.22 10.54 -5.24
C ASP A 251 -10.32 10.08 -6.69
N TYR A 252 -9.59 10.76 -7.56
CA TYR A 252 -9.53 10.39 -8.96
C TYR A 252 -8.92 8.99 -9.16
N VAL A 253 -7.78 8.70 -8.53
CA VAL A 253 -7.14 7.38 -8.65
C VAL A 253 -8.00 6.29 -8.01
N TRP A 254 -8.70 6.58 -6.91
CA TRP A 254 -9.66 5.65 -6.31
C TRP A 254 -10.83 5.34 -7.24
N GLN A 255 -11.36 6.33 -7.94
CA GLN A 255 -12.42 6.10 -8.92
C GLN A 255 -11.90 5.18 -10.03
N LYS A 256 -10.70 5.44 -10.56
CA LYS A 256 -10.05 4.58 -11.56
C LYS A 256 -9.78 3.17 -11.05
N PHE A 257 -9.38 3.03 -9.78
CA PHE A 257 -9.24 1.74 -9.12
C PHE A 257 -10.56 0.98 -9.07
N SER A 258 -11.62 1.67 -8.63
CA SER A 258 -12.95 1.10 -8.49
C SER A 258 -13.50 0.63 -9.84
N ASP A 259 -13.45 1.50 -10.85
CA ASP A 259 -13.96 1.18 -12.20
C ASP A 259 -13.16 0.06 -12.87
N HIS A 260 -11.89 -0.10 -12.52
CA HIS A 260 -11.03 -1.12 -13.10
C HIS A 260 -11.21 -2.50 -12.46
N TYR A 261 -11.46 -2.56 -11.15
CA TYR A 261 -11.46 -3.82 -10.38
C TYR A 261 -12.82 -4.26 -9.85
N PHE A 262 -13.81 -3.38 -9.73
CA PHE A 262 -15.08 -3.73 -9.09
C PHE A 262 -16.14 -4.10 -10.11
N ASP A 263 -16.89 -5.16 -9.80
CA ASP A 263 -18.08 -5.51 -10.55
C ASP A 263 -19.30 -4.70 -10.07
N ASN A 264 -20.42 -4.82 -10.80
CA ASN A 264 -21.65 -4.10 -10.48
C ASN A 264 -22.14 -4.38 -9.05
N THR A 265 -22.01 -5.62 -8.59
CA THR A 265 -22.38 -6.04 -7.23
C THR A 265 -21.55 -5.28 -6.19
N THR A 266 -20.22 -5.23 -6.39
CA THR A 266 -19.31 -4.52 -5.49
C THR A 266 -19.57 -3.01 -5.50
N HIS A 267 -19.84 -2.41 -6.67
CA HIS A 267 -20.25 -1.01 -6.76
C HIS A 267 -21.57 -0.73 -6.04
N GLU A 268 -22.55 -1.64 -6.09
CA GLU A 268 -23.82 -1.48 -5.37
C GLU A 268 -23.63 -1.51 -3.86
N ILE A 269 -22.84 -2.45 -3.35
CA ILE A 269 -22.48 -2.50 -1.92
C ILE A 269 -21.76 -1.22 -1.51
N ASN A 270 -20.76 -0.77 -2.28
CA ASN A 270 -20.01 0.45 -1.99
C ASN A 270 -20.92 1.69 -1.94
N ARG A 271 -21.91 1.81 -2.83
CA ARG A 271 -22.88 2.92 -2.80
C ARG A 271 -23.73 2.92 -1.52
N ARG A 272 -24.07 1.76 -0.98
CA ARG A 272 -24.81 1.66 0.31
C ARG A 272 -23.91 2.04 1.48
N ILE A 273 -22.67 1.55 1.50
CA ILE A 273 -21.68 1.91 2.51
C ILE A 273 -21.36 3.41 2.46
N GLU A 274 -21.28 4.01 1.27
CA GLU A 274 -21.03 5.44 1.10
C GLU A 274 -22.13 6.30 1.76
N LYS A 275 -23.40 5.91 1.59
CA LYS A 275 -24.53 6.59 2.25
C LYS A 275 -24.40 6.52 3.76
N ILE A 276 -24.09 5.34 4.30
CA ILE A 276 -23.88 5.14 5.75
C ILE A 276 -22.72 6.00 6.23
N ASN A 277 -21.57 5.97 5.55
CA ASN A 277 -20.38 6.75 5.92
C ASN A 277 -20.69 8.26 5.94
N LYS A 278 -21.40 8.78 4.93
CA LYS A 278 -21.85 10.18 4.91
C LYS A 278 -22.78 10.51 6.08
N SER A 279 -23.65 9.58 6.44
CA SER A 279 -24.53 9.76 7.60
C SER A 279 -23.77 9.77 8.93
N LEU A 280 -22.75 8.91 9.07
CA LEU A 280 -21.89 8.86 10.26
C LEU A 280 -20.97 10.09 10.40
N GLU A 281 -20.55 10.68 9.28
CA GLU A 281 -19.73 11.90 9.26
C GLU A 281 -20.55 13.19 9.49
N HIS A 282 -21.88 13.10 9.41
CA HIS A 282 -22.77 14.25 9.55
C HIS A 282 -22.72 14.84 10.97
N ARG A 283 -22.43 16.14 11.06
CA ARG A 283 -22.44 16.89 12.32
C ARG A 283 -23.77 17.61 12.48
N PRO A 284 -24.65 17.19 13.41
CA PRO A 284 -25.96 17.80 13.59
C PRO A 284 -25.87 19.23 14.15
N PHE A 285 -26.80 20.08 13.76
CA PHE A 285 -26.94 21.42 14.33
C PHE A 285 -27.47 21.38 15.77
N ASN A 286 -28.43 20.49 16.06
CA ASN A 286 -28.93 20.21 17.40
C ASN A 286 -29.01 18.68 17.62
N PRO A 287 -28.10 18.08 18.41
CA PRO A 287 -28.12 16.64 18.71
C PRO A 287 -29.39 16.16 19.43
N ASP A 288 -30.07 17.02 20.20
CA ASP A 288 -31.22 16.61 21.02
C ASP A 288 -32.55 16.74 20.26
N SER A 289 -32.50 17.10 18.97
CA SER A 289 -33.70 17.26 18.15
C SER A 289 -34.31 15.90 17.78
N LYS A 290 -35.64 15.83 17.68
CA LYS A 290 -36.36 14.61 17.27
C LYS A 290 -35.94 14.16 15.87
N GLU A 291 -35.64 15.11 14.99
CA GLU A 291 -35.17 14.89 13.64
C GLU A 291 -33.79 14.21 13.65
N HIS A 292 -32.87 14.67 14.50
CA HIS A 292 -31.56 14.04 14.63
C HIS A 292 -31.66 12.62 15.18
N HIS A 293 -32.45 12.39 16.24
CA HIS A 293 -32.68 11.04 16.76
C HIS A 293 -33.28 10.11 15.70
N THR A 294 -34.23 10.61 14.90
CA THR A 294 -34.82 9.84 13.78
C THR A 294 -33.78 9.51 12.71
N PHE A 295 -32.91 10.47 12.38
CA PHE A 295 -31.81 10.28 11.43
C PHE A 295 -30.81 9.22 11.90
N VAL A 296 -30.42 9.25 13.18
CA VAL A 296 -29.53 8.24 13.77
C VAL A 296 -30.18 6.85 13.73
N ASN A 297 -31.44 6.74 14.17
CA ASN A 297 -32.18 5.46 14.14
C ASN A 297 -32.31 4.89 12.72
N ASN A 298 -32.47 5.74 11.70
CA ASN A 298 -32.51 5.29 10.31
C ASN A 298 -31.14 4.78 9.84
N THR A 299 -30.06 5.47 10.22
CA THR A 299 -28.69 5.05 9.90
C THR A 299 -28.36 3.70 10.56
N GLU A 300 -28.76 3.50 11.82
CA GLU A 300 -28.58 2.22 12.52
C GLU A 300 -29.35 1.07 11.84
N LYS A 301 -30.59 1.33 11.39
CA LYS A 301 -31.38 0.33 10.64
C LYS A 301 -30.71 -0.05 9.32
N GLU A 302 -30.14 0.91 8.60
CA GLU A 302 -29.39 0.62 7.36
C GLU A 302 -28.15 -0.23 7.64
N ILE A 303 -27.41 0.06 8.71
CA ILE A 303 -26.26 -0.74 9.16
C ILE A 303 -26.69 -2.16 9.53
N GLN A 304 -27.79 -2.32 10.28
CA GLN A 304 -28.31 -3.63 10.68
C GLN A 304 -28.79 -4.44 9.47
N LEU A 305 -29.47 -3.80 8.52
CA LEU A 305 -29.92 -4.43 7.28
C LEU A 305 -28.73 -4.94 6.47
N LEU A 306 -27.72 -4.09 6.27
CA LEU A 306 -26.54 -4.44 5.48
C LEU A 306 -25.70 -5.53 6.18
N SER A 307 -25.55 -5.45 7.50
CA SER A 307 -24.88 -6.50 8.30
C SER A 307 -25.64 -7.83 8.27
N LYS A 308 -26.97 -7.81 8.16
CA LYS A 308 -27.79 -9.03 8.01
C LYS A 308 -27.64 -9.66 6.63
N GLU A 309 -27.60 -8.83 5.58
CA GLU A 309 -27.37 -9.29 4.21
C GLU A 309 -25.93 -9.79 4.00
N TYR A 310 -24.95 -9.17 4.69
CA TYR A 310 -23.53 -9.48 4.59
C TYR A 310 -22.92 -9.74 5.99
N PRO A 311 -23.13 -10.93 6.59
CA PRO A 311 -22.74 -11.21 7.98
C PRO A 311 -21.24 -11.11 8.30
N TRP A 312 -20.40 -11.16 7.27
CA TRP A 312 -18.95 -10.99 7.37
C TRP A 312 -18.52 -9.51 7.44
N MET A 313 -19.40 -8.57 7.09
CA MET A 313 -19.12 -7.14 7.11
C MET A 313 -19.24 -6.59 8.53
N LYS A 314 -18.22 -5.88 9.01
CA LYS A 314 -18.19 -5.29 10.34
C LYS A 314 -18.20 -3.77 10.25
N PHE A 315 -19.21 -3.14 10.85
CA PHE A 315 -19.35 -1.68 10.89
C PHE A 315 -18.57 -1.05 12.04
#